data_AF-A0A7V7ZI20-F1
#
_entry.id   AF-A0A7V7ZI20-F1
#
_cell.length_a   1.000
_cell.length_b   1.000
_cell.length_c   1.000
_cell.angle_alpha   90.00
_cell.angle_beta   90.00
_cell.angle_gamma   90.00
#
_symmetry.space_group_name_H-M   'P 1'
#
loop_
_entity.id
_entity.type
_entity.pdbx_description
1 polymer ?
#
loop_
_entity_poly.entity_id
_entity_poly.type
_entity_poly.pdbx_seq_one_letter_code
_entity_poly.pdbx_strand_id
1 'polypeptide(L)'
;MIIYSTTITFESSTTIPSLVESIAYWFRKKIHVGVELEDLLRTETRYHGRHMVELVCNGNMRQEDIGSWAMRYTHPDDKVVGRQWSTEVGMLVEEGLIRVSVLLSTSEISSRVPAAIEASRPWFVNEMLNNSIPIPTTPGLFVHRIGQETFPDLRRRIESRDRRHPILIVSAAKDGNYLVDDEFLLLQVATLADVYVLPRGVDHHDSSRLLGQFYNTWDGAVKIVWPYHRNVADYVPANTRWFSAEDIAEIKNAGEKPERRILQTLTHGTNLPHMRKHITPEHVREIALRRQLEEYGKNTLESDFLLTYIEEIERNAKRAIQDLNDQIGILTEQKEDLDTALFVEREAKRHLQTRLEQAQLSRNRRLDTKEALAPLRAALSKAWNRDLLLTDVLDIISNLFPDRVVVLDSACKSARDAVQFGQAEEVLQLLWKLATDYWEALNSGQGDNVARAIFGSSYAAKESDTVRNTSRLVQYRTFTYQSQPIVMLSHLKLGVKDSVAQTWRAHFAWHAKDRVIVLGHCGKHLPLS
;
A
#
# COMPACT_ATOMS: atom_id res chain seq x y z
N MET A 1 -27.02 -9.93 -11.79
CA MET A 1 -26.06 -9.07 -11.10
C MET A 1 -25.59 -7.94 -12.02
N ILE A 2 -25.39 -6.72 -11.51
CA ILE A 2 -24.82 -5.61 -12.30
C ILE A 2 -23.29 -5.75 -12.32
N ILE A 3 -22.71 -5.74 -13.52
CA ILE A 3 -21.26 -5.92 -13.72
C ILE A 3 -20.59 -4.57 -13.92
N TYR A 4 -21.15 -3.74 -14.80
CA TYR A 4 -20.62 -2.42 -15.12
C TYR A 4 -21.78 -1.49 -15.46
N SER A 5 -21.76 -0.27 -14.91
CA SER A 5 -22.71 0.78 -15.29
C SER A 5 -22.00 2.12 -15.34
N THR A 6 -22.26 2.90 -16.38
CA THR A 6 -21.69 4.24 -16.54
C THR A 6 -22.66 5.19 -17.23
N THR A 7 -22.37 6.48 -17.10
CA THR A 7 -23.08 7.56 -17.78
C THR A 7 -22.05 8.52 -18.36
N ILE A 8 -22.23 8.91 -19.62
CA ILE A 8 -21.32 9.77 -20.38
C ILE A 8 -22.18 10.88 -21.00
N THR A 9 -21.67 12.09 -21.04
CA THR A 9 -22.34 13.20 -21.73
C THR A 9 -21.44 13.69 -22.85
N PHE A 10 -22.02 13.87 -24.03
CA PHE A 10 -21.33 14.35 -25.23
C PHE A 10 -21.83 15.75 -25.62
N GLU A 11 -20.97 16.53 -26.25
CA GLU A 11 -21.28 17.86 -26.77
C GLU A 11 -22.30 17.82 -27.91
N SER A 12 -22.93 18.96 -28.20
CA SER A 12 -23.99 19.12 -29.22
C SER A 12 -23.54 18.84 -30.65
N SER A 13 -22.23 18.82 -30.92
CA SER A 13 -21.65 18.43 -32.20
C SER A 13 -21.76 16.92 -32.47
N THR A 14 -21.98 16.13 -31.42
CA THR A 14 -22.18 14.68 -31.51
C THR A 14 -23.66 14.39 -31.78
N THR A 15 -23.95 13.46 -32.68
CA THR A 15 -25.34 13.02 -32.97
C THR A 15 -25.56 11.58 -32.52
N ILE A 16 -26.80 11.20 -32.21
CA ILE A 16 -27.14 9.80 -31.88
C ILE A 16 -26.67 8.82 -32.97
N PRO A 17 -26.91 9.07 -34.28
CA PRO A 17 -26.40 8.19 -35.34
C PRO A 17 -24.88 7.94 -35.28
N SER A 18 -24.07 8.97 -35.00
CA SER A 18 -22.61 8.82 -34.87
C SER A 18 -22.20 7.91 -33.70
N LEU A 19 -22.92 8.00 -32.58
CA LEU A 19 -22.70 7.16 -31.40
C LEU A 19 -23.17 5.72 -31.64
N VAL A 20 -24.29 5.54 -32.36
CA VAL A 20 -24.82 4.22 -32.74
C VAL A 20 -23.89 3.53 -33.73
N GLU A 21 -23.15 4.24 -34.57
CA GLU A 21 -22.15 3.64 -35.48
C GLU A 21 -21.03 2.91 -34.71
N SER A 22 -20.56 3.50 -33.60
CA SER A 22 -19.58 2.86 -32.70
C SER A 22 -20.13 1.55 -32.09
N ILE A 23 -21.43 1.51 -31.81
CA ILE A 23 -22.13 0.31 -31.32
C ILE A 23 -22.29 -0.70 -32.45
N ALA A 24 -22.62 -0.26 -33.66
CA ALA A 24 -22.79 -1.11 -34.84
C ALA A 24 -21.53 -1.91 -35.14
N TYR A 25 -20.35 -1.27 -35.06
CA TYR A 25 -19.08 -1.96 -35.28
C TYR A 25 -18.84 -3.09 -34.25
N TRP A 26 -19.07 -2.83 -32.96
CA TRP A 26 -18.99 -3.85 -31.92
C TRP A 26 -20.03 -4.97 -32.11
N PHE A 27 -21.25 -4.59 -32.47
CA PHE A 27 -22.36 -5.50 -32.60
C PHE A 27 -22.15 -6.47 -33.78
N ARG A 28 -21.69 -5.97 -34.92
CA ARG A 28 -21.27 -6.79 -36.09
C ARG A 28 -20.25 -7.86 -35.71
N LYS A 29 -19.26 -7.51 -34.88
CA LYS A 29 -18.26 -8.48 -34.38
C LYS A 29 -18.85 -9.54 -33.45
N LYS A 30 -19.92 -9.22 -32.73
CA LYS A 30 -20.54 -10.13 -31.75
C LYS A 30 -21.50 -11.13 -32.37
N ILE A 31 -22.34 -10.70 -33.31
CA ILE A 31 -23.34 -11.59 -33.92
C ILE A 31 -22.90 -12.18 -35.26
N HIS A 32 -21.77 -11.73 -35.83
CA HIS A 32 -21.26 -12.20 -37.13
C HIS A 32 -22.25 -12.03 -38.30
N VAL A 33 -23.16 -11.06 -38.21
CA VAL A 33 -24.12 -10.69 -39.27
C VAL A 33 -23.81 -9.26 -39.73
N GLY A 34 -24.05 -8.99 -41.01
CA GLY A 34 -24.04 -7.62 -41.53
C GLY A 34 -25.17 -6.82 -40.89
N VAL A 35 -24.82 -5.77 -40.15
CA VAL A 35 -25.77 -4.85 -39.53
C VAL A 35 -25.48 -3.46 -40.09
N GLU A 36 -26.47 -2.90 -40.76
CA GLU A 36 -26.42 -1.52 -41.26
C GLU A 36 -26.86 -0.55 -40.16
N LEU A 37 -26.42 0.71 -40.24
CA LEU A 37 -26.78 1.73 -39.25
C LEU A 37 -28.30 1.96 -39.19
N GLU A 38 -28.96 1.96 -40.35
CA GLU A 38 -30.42 2.12 -40.46
C GLU A 38 -31.22 1.01 -39.78
N ASP A 39 -30.62 -0.17 -39.61
CA ASP A 39 -31.25 -1.27 -38.88
C ASP A 39 -31.26 -1.02 -37.37
N LEU A 40 -30.24 -0.35 -36.84
CA LEU A 40 -30.11 -0.06 -35.41
C LEU A 40 -30.96 1.13 -34.97
N LEU A 41 -31.38 1.98 -35.92
CA LEU A 41 -32.17 3.18 -35.65
C LEU A 41 -33.69 2.95 -35.82
N ARG A 42 -34.15 1.69 -35.63
CA ARG A 42 -35.56 1.29 -35.70
C ARG A 42 -36.07 0.89 -34.32
N THR A 43 -37.40 0.85 -34.19
CA THR A 43 -38.06 0.27 -33.02
C THR A 43 -38.53 -1.14 -33.36
N GLU A 44 -37.78 -2.15 -32.91
CA GLU A 44 -38.06 -3.56 -33.19
C GLU A 44 -37.31 -4.50 -32.26
N THR A 45 -37.74 -5.77 -32.24
CA THR A 45 -37.02 -6.84 -31.54
C THR A 45 -36.62 -7.91 -32.55
N ARG A 46 -35.32 -8.22 -32.63
CA ARG A 46 -34.73 -9.21 -33.53
C ARG A 46 -34.11 -10.36 -32.75
N TYR A 47 -34.18 -11.56 -33.34
CA TYR A 47 -33.55 -12.76 -32.82
C TYR A 47 -32.53 -13.29 -33.83
N HIS A 48 -31.30 -13.48 -33.39
CA HIS A 48 -30.21 -14.07 -34.16
C HIS A 48 -29.75 -15.36 -33.46
N GLY A 49 -30.49 -16.46 -33.67
CA GLY A 49 -30.25 -17.71 -32.95
C GLY A 49 -30.55 -17.55 -31.46
N ARG A 50 -29.52 -17.69 -30.61
CA ARG A 50 -29.64 -17.50 -29.14
C ARG A 50 -29.42 -16.05 -28.68
N HIS A 51 -29.21 -15.14 -29.62
CA HIS A 51 -29.01 -13.72 -29.35
C HIS A 51 -30.33 -12.98 -29.57
N MET A 52 -30.72 -12.12 -28.64
CA MET A 52 -31.87 -11.24 -28.78
C MET A 52 -31.41 -9.79 -28.70
N VAL A 53 -31.96 -8.97 -29.59
CA VAL A 53 -31.67 -7.54 -29.67
C VAL A 53 -32.99 -6.82 -29.71
N GLU A 54 -33.20 -5.93 -28.76
CA GLU A 54 -34.33 -5.03 -28.69
C GLU A 54 -33.83 -3.61 -28.94
N LEU A 55 -34.47 -2.93 -29.87
CA LEU A 55 -34.14 -1.57 -30.30
C LEU A 55 -35.38 -0.70 -30.12
N VAL A 56 -35.18 0.50 -29.60
CA VAL A 56 -36.22 1.52 -29.46
C VAL A 56 -35.64 2.85 -29.92
N CYS A 57 -36.24 3.44 -30.94
CA CYS A 57 -35.85 4.73 -31.48
C CYS A 57 -37.04 5.69 -31.46
N ASN A 58 -36.84 6.87 -30.88
CA ASN A 58 -37.81 7.94 -30.85
C ASN A 58 -37.27 9.13 -31.66
N GLY A 59 -37.74 9.24 -32.89
CA GLY A 59 -37.34 10.32 -33.79
C GLY A 59 -37.47 9.96 -35.25
N ASN A 60 -37.20 10.94 -36.11
CA ASN A 60 -37.28 10.77 -37.55
C ASN A 60 -35.87 10.71 -38.15
N MET A 61 -35.44 9.51 -38.56
CA MET A 61 -34.15 9.31 -39.24
C MET A 61 -33.95 10.23 -40.45
N ARG A 62 -35.02 10.54 -41.21
CA ARG A 62 -34.93 11.38 -42.41
C ARG A 62 -34.66 12.86 -42.10
N GLN A 63 -34.90 13.29 -40.88
CA GLN A 63 -34.71 14.67 -40.42
C GLN A 63 -33.56 14.79 -39.42
N GLU A 64 -32.83 13.69 -39.15
CA GLU A 64 -31.79 13.59 -38.11
C GLU A 64 -32.25 14.02 -36.70
N ASP A 65 -33.55 14.13 -36.49
CA ASP A 65 -34.17 14.52 -35.23
C ASP A 65 -34.48 13.26 -34.40
N ILE A 66 -33.43 12.65 -33.87
CA ILE A 66 -33.54 11.54 -32.91
C ILE A 66 -33.39 12.11 -31.50
N GLY A 67 -34.51 12.20 -30.78
CA GLY A 67 -34.55 12.73 -29.42
C GLY A 67 -34.12 11.71 -28.37
N SER A 68 -34.40 10.42 -28.61
CA SER A 68 -33.96 9.34 -27.73
C SER A 68 -33.84 7.99 -28.45
N TRP A 69 -32.94 7.15 -27.95
CA TRP A 69 -32.64 5.84 -28.50
C TRP A 69 -32.19 4.87 -27.42
N ALA A 70 -32.55 3.60 -27.51
CA ALA A 70 -32.03 2.55 -26.64
C ALA A 70 -31.90 1.21 -27.35
N MET A 71 -30.95 0.41 -26.89
CA MET A 71 -30.72 -0.97 -27.30
C MET A 71 -30.54 -1.85 -26.07
N ARG A 72 -31.17 -3.03 -26.08
CA ARG A 72 -30.89 -4.14 -25.16
C ARG A 72 -30.46 -5.35 -25.97
N TYR A 73 -29.24 -5.81 -25.73
CA TYR A 73 -28.68 -7.00 -26.34
C TYR A 73 -28.49 -8.09 -25.28
N THR A 74 -29.07 -9.27 -25.51
CA THR A 74 -28.97 -10.41 -24.59
C THR A 74 -28.49 -11.67 -25.30
N HIS A 75 -27.70 -12.47 -24.60
CA HIS A 75 -27.23 -13.77 -25.08
C HIS A 75 -26.87 -14.70 -23.91
N PRO A 76 -26.96 -16.03 -24.07
CA PRO A 76 -26.47 -16.96 -23.06
C PRO A 76 -24.94 -16.83 -22.89
N ASP A 77 -24.45 -17.16 -21.70
CA ASP A 77 -23.01 -17.31 -21.45
C ASP A 77 -22.49 -18.58 -22.15
N ASP A 78 -21.38 -18.44 -22.89
CA ASP A 78 -20.78 -19.54 -23.65
C ASP A 78 -20.12 -20.60 -22.77
N LYS A 79 -19.74 -20.24 -21.53
CA LYS A 79 -18.99 -21.09 -20.59
C LYS A 79 -19.85 -21.55 -19.41
N VAL A 80 -20.84 -20.75 -19.01
CA VAL A 80 -21.64 -21.00 -17.81
C VAL A 80 -23.10 -21.24 -18.17
N VAL A 81 -23.49 -22.52 -18.20
CA VAL A 81 -24.88 -22.91 -18.49
C VAL A 81 -25.83 -22.30 -17.45
N GLY A 82 -26.92 -21.70 -17.91
CA GLY A 82 -27.91 -21.06 -17.05
C GLY A 82 -27.58 -19.62 -16.66
N ARG A 83 -26.53 -19.02 -17.22
CA ARG A 83 -26.29 -17.58 -17.15
C ARG A 83 -26.63 -16.91 -18.48
N GLN A 84 -27.25 -15.74 -18.41
CA GLN A 84 -27.52 -14.87 -19.54
C GLN A 84 -26.87 -13.51 -19.30
N TRP A 85 -26.17 -12.99 -20.30
CA TRP A 85 -25.62 -11.64 -20.33
C TRP A 85 -26.62 -10.68 -20.97
N SER A 86 -26.68 -9.47 -20.44
CA SER A 86 -27.44 -8.34 -20.99
C SER A 86 -26.55 -7.10 -21.06
N THR A 87 -26.45 -6.52 -22.24
CA THR A 87 -25.82 -5.22 -22.48
C THR A 87 -26.90 -4.25 -22.93
N GLU A 88 -27.12 -3.20 -22.17
CA GLU A 88 -28.05 -2.13 -22.52
C GLU A 88 -27.30 -0.82 -22.77
N VAL A 89 -27.75 -0.08 -23.77
CA VAL A 89 -27.28 1.27 -24.06
C VAL A 89 -28.50 2.15 -24.25
N GLY A 90 -28.52 3.30 -23.59
CA GLY A 90 -29.56 4.30 -23.78
C GLY A 90 -28.95 5.67 -24.07
N MET A 91 -29.65 6.46 -24.87
CA MET A 91 -29.25 7.79 -25.32
C MET A 91 -30.45 8.73 -25.25
N LEU A 92 -30.21 9.94 -24.77
CA LEU A 92 -31.24 10.97 -24.65
C LEU A 92 -30.63 12.34 -24.92
N VAL A 93 -31.27 13.11 -25.79
CA VAL A 93 -30.92 14.50 -26.08
C VAL A 93 -31.63 15.42 -25.08
N GLU A 94 -30.86 16.14 -24.27
CA GLU A 94 -31.36 17.11 -23.28
C GLU A 94 -30.55 18.41 -23.43
N GLU A 95 -31.22 19.55 -23.63
CA GLU A 95 -30.58 20.88 -23.72
C GLU A 95 -29.43 20.98 -24.74
N GLY A 96 -29.53 20.21 -25.83
CA GLY A 96 -28.50 20.15 -26.86
C GLY A 96 -27.31 19.24 -26.52
N LEU A 97 -27.26 18.60 -25.35
CA LEU A 97 -26.27 17.60 -25.00
C LEU A 97 -26.84 16.19 -25.18
N ILE A 98 -25.98 15.21 -25.46
CA ILE A 98 -26.39 13.80 -25.52
C ILE A 98 -25.91 13.08 -24.27
N ARG A 99 -26.85 12.63 -23.44
CA ARG A 99 -26.58 11.73 -22.32
C ARG A 99 -26.67 10.29 -22.79
N VAL A 100 -25.58 9.56 -22.61
CA VAL A 100 -25.47 8.12 -22.89
C VAL A 100 -25.33 7.37 -21.58
N SER A 101 -26.07 6.29 -21.41
CA SER A 101 -25.89 5.33 -20.31
C SER A 101 -25.64 3.93 -20.84
N VAL A 102 -24.76 3.20 -20.18
CA VAL A 102 -24.40 1.82 -20.53
C VAL A 102 -24.52 0.96 -19.31
N LEU A 103 -25.19 -0.18 -19.45
CA LEU A 103 -25.38 -1.16 -18.38
C LEU A 103 -25.01 -2.56 -18.89
N LEU A 104 -24.04 -3.20 -18.24
CA LEU A 104 -23.70 -4.60 -18.41
C LEU A 104 -24.15 -5.37 -17.17
N SER A 105 -24.96 -6.41 -17.38
CA SER A 105 -25.48 -7.24 -16.30
C SER A 105 -25.55 -8.71 -16.69
N THR A 106 -25.62 -9.57 -15.69
CA THR A 106 -25.93 -10.99 -15.84
C THR A 106 -27.25 -11.32 -15.16
N SER A 107 -27.87 -12.40 -15.60
CA SER A 107 -28.99 -13.04 -14.90
C SER A 107 -28.76 -14.55 -14.88
N GLU A 108 -28.92 -15.14 -13.71
CA GLU A 108 -28.80 -16.59 -13.50
C GLU A 108 -30.19 -17.20 -13.38
N ILE A 109 -30.40 -18.37 -14.00
CA ILE A 109 -31.68 -19.10 -13.93
C ILE A 109 -32.00 -19.57 -12.49
N SER A 110 -30.99 -19.73 -11.64
CA SER A 110 -31.16 -20.07 -10.23
C SER A 110 -29.88 -19.80 -9.44
N SER A 111 -29.98 -19.82 -8.10
CA SER A 111 -28.85 -19.72 -7.18
C SER A 111 -27.85 -20.89 -7.26
N ARG A 112 -28.15 -21.94 -8.04
CA ARG A 112 -27.27 -23.10 -8.23
C ARG A 112 -26.15 -22.86 -9.23
N VAL A 113 -26.12 -21.73 -9.94
CA VAL A 113 -25.07 -21.38 -10.91
C VAL A 113 -23.85 -20.83 -10.14
N PRO A 114 -22.79 -21.61 -9.88
CA PRO A 114 -21.80 -21.28 -8.85
C PRO A 114 -20.58 -20.51 -9.40
N ALA A 115 -20.65 -20.03 -10.64
CA ALA A 115 -19.48 -19.46 -11.32
C ALA A 115 -19.23 -18.00 -10.91
N ALA A 116 -17.98 -17.65 -10.62
CA ALA A 116 -17.56 -16.26 -10.43
C ALA A 116 -17.79 -15.44 -11.70
N ILE A 117 -17.95 -14.13 -11.55
CA ILE A 117 -18.07 -13.19 -12.67
C ILE A 117 -16.94 -12.17 -12.56
N GLU A 118 -16.19 -12.02 -13.64
CA GLU A 118 -15.16 -11.00 -13.76
C GLU A 118 -15.81 -9.67 -14.18
N ALA A 119 -15.45 -8.60 -13.48
CA ALA A 119 -15.81 -7.25 -13.89
C ALA A 119 -15.16 -6.95 -15.25
N SER A 120 -15.98 -6.49 -16.20
CA SER A 120 -15.51 -6.10 -17.52
C SER A 120 -16.28 -4.90 -18.02
N ARG A 121 -15.60 -4.08 -18.82
CA ARG A 121 -16.19 -2.93 -19.51
C ARG A 121 -16.47 -3.34 -20.97
N PRO A 122 -17.68 -3.06 -21.51
CA PRO A 122 -17.94 -3.28 -22.93
C PRO A 122 -16.99 -2.46 -23.80
N TRP A 123 -16.36 -3.11 -24.79
CA TRP A 123 -15.31 -2.49 -25.59
C TRP A 123 -15.79 -1.28 -26.42
N PHE A 124 -17.05 -1.27 -26.87
CA PHE A 124 -17.61 -0.14 -27.64
C PHE A 124 -17.62 1.18 -26.86
N VAL A 125 -17.58 1.15 -25.52
CA VAL A 125 -17.50 2.39 -24.73
C VAL A 125 -16.19 3.12 -25.05
N ASN A 126 -15.10 2.40 -25.34
CA ASN A 126 -13.85 3.02 -25.75
C ASN A 126 -13.94 3.63 -27.16
N GLU A 127 -14.60 2.93 -28.08
CA GLU A 127 -14.86 3.45 -29.43
C GLU A 127 -15.68 4.74 -29.39
N MET A 128 -16.72 4.79 -28.55
CA MET A 128 -17.53 6.01 -28.38
C MET A 128 -16.70 7.19 -27.87
N LEU A 129 -15.77 6.96 -26.94
CA LEU A 129 -14.89 8.03 -26.44
C LEU A 129 -13.88 8.50 -27.49
N ASN A 130 -13.45 7.61 -28.40
CA ASN A 130 -12.48 7.95 -29.44
C ASN A 130 -13.13 8.62 -30.66
N ASN A 131 -14.37 8.26 -30.98
CA ASN A 131 -15.08 8.70 -32.17
C ASN A 131 -16.02 9.89 -31.92
N SER A 132 -16.16 10.33 -30.67
CA SER A 132 -17.03 11.44 -30.29
C SER A 132 -16.37 12.31 -29.23
N ILE A 133 -16.94 13.50 -28.97
CA ILE A 133 -16.35 14.50 -28.05
C ILE A 133 -17.13 14.48 -26.73
N PRO A 134 -16.64 13.75 -25.71
CA PRO A 134 -17.23 13.80 -24.37
C PRO A 134 -16.98 15.17 -23.74
N ILE A 135 -17.87 15.60 -22.85
CA ILE A 135 -17.68 16.88 -22.14
C ILE A 135 -16.40 16.85 -21.29
N PRO A 136 -15.69 17.98 -21.12
CA PRO A 136 -14.40 18.01 -20.40
C PRO A 136 -14.44 17.55 -18.94
N THR A 137 -15.61 17.52 -18.31
CA THR A 137 -15.81 17.05 -16.95
C THR A 137 -16.01 15.53 -16.85
N THR A 138 -16.00 14.82 -17.98
CA THR A 138 -16.06 13.36 -18.01
C THR A 138 -14.82 12.78 -17.35
N PRO A 139 -14.96 11.89 -16.35
CA PRO A 139 -13.81 11.38 -15.63
C PRO A 139 -13.02 10.35 -16.45
N GLY A 140 -11.71 10.30 -16.22
CA GLY A 140 -10.84 9.27 -16.80
C GLY A 140 -10.66 9.38 -18.32
N LEU A 141 -10.69 10.61 -18.87
CA LEU A 141 -10.35 10.86 -20.27
C LEU A 141 -8.84 10.80 -20.53
N PHE A 142 -8.01 11.13 -19.54
CA PHE A 142 -6.56 11.15 -19.65
C PHE A 142 -5.88 10.79 -18.33
N VAL A 143 -4.62 10.33 -18.42
CA VAL A 143 -3.76 10.11 -17.26
C VAL A 143 -3.16 11.44 -16.79
N HIS A 144 -3.43 11.83 -15.55
CA HIS A 144 -2.84 13.00 -14.92
C HIS A 144 -1.47 12.66 -14.33
N ARG A 145 -0.41 12.83 -15.12
CA ARG A 145 0.97 12.75 -14.61
C ARG A 145 1.31 14.05 -13.88
N ILE A 146 1.57 13.96 -12.58
CA ILE A 146 1.74 15.15 -11.73
C ILE A 146 3.13 15.24 -11.11
N GLY A 147 3.58 16.45 -10.82
CA GLY A 147 4.79 16.73 -10.04
C GLY A 147 4.49 16.97 -8.56
N GLN A 148 5.50 16.88 -7.70
CA GLN A 148 5.33 17.09 -6.24
C GLN A 148 4.75 18.48 -5.91
N GLU A 149 5.08 19.48 -6.71
CA GLU A 149 4.58 20.85 -6.61
C GLU A 149 3.05 20.97 -6.77
N THR A 150 2.43 20.01 -7.46
CA THR A 150 0.97 19.98 -7.70
C THR A 150 0.20 19.10 -6.72
N PHE A 151 0.87 18.48 -5.75
CA PHE A 151 0.21 17.66 -4.73
C PHE A 151 -0.84 18.42 -3.91
N PRO A 152 -0.64 19.70 -3.52
CA PRO A 152 -1.69 20.49 -2.88
C PRO A 152 -2.94 20.67 -3.76
N ASP A 153 -2.79 20.73 -5.09
CA ASP A 153 -3.91 20.87 -6.02
C ASP A 153 -4.70 19.56 -6.13
N LEU A 154 -4.00 18.43 -6.19
CA LEU A 154 -4.63 17.11 -6.11
C LEU A 154 -5.39 16.97 -4.78
N ARG A 155 -4.80 17.38 -3.65
CA ARG A 155 -5.47 17.36 -2.35
C ARG A 155 -6.77 18.18 -2.35
N ARG A 156 -6.74 19.42 -2.87
CA ARG A 156 -7.95 20.25 -3.01
C ARG A 156 -9.02 19.60 -3.87
N ARG A 157 -8.64 18.88 -4.93
CA ARG A 157 -9.59 18.12 -5.77
C ARG A 157 -10.17 16.91 -5.04
N ILE A 158 -9.36 16.19 -4.27
CA ILE A 158 -9.80 15.06 -3.44
C ILE A 158 -10.83 15.54 -2.41
N GLU A 159 -10.54 16.64 -1.73
CA GLU A 159 -11.37 17.21 -0.65
C GLU A 159 -12.57 18.03 -1.17
N SER A 160 -12.70 18.22 -2.49
CA SER A 160 -13.83 18.94 -3.07
C SER A 160 -15.16 18.22 -2.81
N ARG A 161 -16.10 18.95 -2.18
CA ARG A 161 -17.49 18.50 -1.98
C ARG A 161 -18.29 18.42 -3.28
N ASP A 162 -17.80 19.03 -4.36
CA ASP A 162 -18.44 19.01 -5.68
C ASP A 162 -18.02 17.82 -6.54
N ARG A 163 -16.96 17.10 -6.14
CA ARG A 163 -16.54 15.89 -6.83
C ARG A 163 -17.63 14.81 -6.78
N ARG A 164 -17.87 14.13 -7.90
CA ARG A 164 -18.94 13.12 -8.06
C ARG A 164 -18.41 11.72 -8.38
N HIS A 165 -17.12 11.60 -8.65
CA HIS A 165 -16.47 10.38 -9.10
C HIS A 165 -15.20 10.09 -8.26
N PRO A 166 -14.79 8.81 -8.17
CA PRO A 166 -13.54 8.44 -7.50
C PRO A 166 -12.29 8.98 -8.22
N ILE A 167 -11.20 9.06 -7.49
CA ILE A 167 -9.85 9.33 -8.01
C ILE A 167 -8.97 8.11 -7.71
N LEU A 168 -8.17 7.67 -8.68
CA LEU A 168 -7.11 6.71 -8.51
C LEU A 168 -5.78 7.44 -8.40
N ILE A 169 -4.99 7.08 -7.41
CA ILE A 169 -3.61 7.55 -7.24
C ILE A 169 -2.69 6.35 -7.43
N VAL A 170 -1.76 6.45 -8.36
CA VAL A 170 -0.79 5.40 -8.71
C VAL A 170 0.60 5.88 -8.36
N SER A 171 1.34 5.10 -7.58
CA SER A 171 2.73 5.41 -7.20
C SER A 171 3.72 4.45 -7.86
N ALA A 172 4.96 4.92 -8.05
CA ALA A 172 6.06 4.07 -8.46
C ALA A 172 6.60 3.27 -7.26
N ALA A 173 7.10 2.06 -7.51
CA ALA A 173 7.84 1.25 -6.54
C ALA A 173 9.24 1.82 -6.28
N LYS A 174 9.94 1.31 -5.26
CA LYS A 174 11.30 1.75 -4.90
C LYS A 174 12.32 1.66 -6.04
N ASP A 175 12.12 0.73 -6.97
CA ASP A 175 12.95 0.56 -8.18
C ASP A 175 12.59 1.58 -9.29
N GLY A 176 11.58 2.42 -9.08
CA GLY A 176 11.09 3.42 -10.03
C GLY A 176 10.05 2.88 -11.03
N ASN A 177 9.71 1.59 -10.98
CA ASN A 177 8.73 0.99 -11.87
C ASN A 177 7.30 1.13 -11.34
N TYR A 178 6.33 1.27 -12.22
CA TYR A 178 4.91 1.18 -11.85
C TYR A 178 4.48 -0.28 -11.89
N LEU A 179 3.82 -0.76 -10.83
CA LEU A 179 3.36 -2.15 -10.74
C LEU A 179 2.06 -2.40 -11.54
N VAL A 180 1.40 -1.33 -11.98
CA VAL A 180 0.17 -1.35 -12.77
C VAL A 180 0.41 -0.50 -14.02
N ASP A 181 -0.09 -0.96 -15.16
CA ASP A 181 -0.03 -0.19 -16.41
C ASP A 181 -1.08 0.92 -16.35
N ASP A 182 -0.63 2.17 -16.29
CA ASP A 182 -1.48 3.35 -16.09
C ASP A 182 -2.35 3.66 -17.32
N GLU A 183 -1.87 3.38 -18.53
CA GLU A 183 -2.66 3.52 -19.76
C GLU A 183 -3.72 2.43 -19.85
N PHE A 184 -3.36 1.18 -19.58
CA PHE A 184 -4.33 0.09 -19.55
C PHE A 184 -5.35 0.26 -18.42
N LEU A 185 -4.92 0.79 -17.26
CA LEU A 185 -5.81 1.12 -16.15
C LEU A 185 -6.81 2.22 -16.56
N LEU A 186 -6.36 3.30 -17.21
CA LEU A 186 -7.25 4.34 -17.75
C LEU A 186 -8.30 3.73 -18.68
N LEU A 187 -7.89 2.84 -19.59
CA LEU A 187 -8.83 2.14 -20.48
C LEU A 187 -9.86 1.29 -19.73
N GLN A 188 -9.53 0.74 -18.56
CA GLN A 188 -10.51 -0.01 -17.76
C GLN A 188 -11.49 0.92 -17.02
N VAL A 189 -11.01 2.06 -16.52
CA VAL A 189 -11.75 2.91 -15.56
C VAL A 189 -12.29 4.22 -16.15
N ALA A 190 -12.02 4.49 -17.43
CA ALA A 190 -12.58 5.62 -18.16
C ALA A 190 -14.09 5.70 -17.93
N THR A 191 -14.58 6.93 -17.77
CA THR A 191 -15.97 7.29 -17.43
C THR A 191 -16.43 6.92 -16.02
N LEU A 192 -15.58 6.27 -15.22
CA LEU A 192 -15.85 5.98 -13.80
C LEU A 192 -14.98 6.83 -12.86
N ALA A 193 -13.71 7.05 -13.16
CA ALA A 193 -12.77 7.67 -12.23
C ALA A 193 -11.57 8.33 -12.92
N ASP A 194 -10.99 9.35 -12.29
CA ASP A 194 -9.75 10.00 -12.77
C ASP A 194 -8.51 9.24 -12.32
N VAL A 195 -7.47 9.20 -13.15
CA VAL A 195 -6.21 8.51 -12.84
C VAL A 195 -5.07 9.51 -12.69
N TYR A 196 -4.51 9.60 -11.49
CA TYR A 196 -3.35 10.43 -11.15
C TYR A 196 -2.12 9.55 -10.91
N VAL A 197 -1.02 9.87 -11.59
CA VAL A 197 0.24 9.14 -11.48
C VAL A 197 1.27 10.03 -10.81
N LEU A 198 1.75 9.58 -9.65
CA LEU A 198 2.78 10.26 -8.89
C LEU A 198 4.15 10.10 -9.58
N PRO A 199 5.05 11.09 -9.45
CA PRO A 199 6.37 11.02 -10.06
C PRO A 199 7.23 9.94 -9.39
N ARG A 200 8.29 9.51 -10.07
CA ARG A 200 9.24 8.53 -9.54
C ARG A 200 10.12 9.13 -8.44
N GLY A 201 10.57 8.31 -7.49
CA GLY A 201 11.51 8.72 -6.45
C GLY A 201 10.93 9.69 -5.42
N VAL A 202 9.61 9.76 -5.29
CA VAL A 202 8.94 10.58 -4.27
C VAL A 202 9.17 9.96 -2.89
N ASP A 203 9.71 10.74 -1.96
CA ASP A 203 9.81 10.34 -0.56
C ASP A 203 8.40 10.27 0.06
N HIS A 204 8.11 9.15 0.73
CA HIS A 204 6.91 8.94 1.54
C HIS A 204 6.63 10.11 2.49
N HIS A 205 7.69 10.68 3.09
CA HIS A 205 7.55 11.78 4.04
C HIS A 205 7.03 13.05 3.37
N ASP A 206 7.56 13.39 2.20
CA ASP A 206 7.16 14.56 1.43
C ASP A 206 5.75 14.40 0.85
N SER A 207 5.44 13.23 0.29
CA SER A 207 4.08 12.94 -0.20
C SER A 207 3.05 12.97 0.93
N SER A 208 3.38 12.42 2.10
CA SER A 208 2.49 12.47 3.28
C SER A 208 2.27 13.90 3.77
N ARG A 209 3.29 14.77 3.71
CA ARG A 209 3.18 16.17 4.11
C ARG A 209 2.31 16.98 3.15
N LEU A 210 2.45 16.77 1.85
CA LEU A 210 1.80 17.57 0.81
C LEU A 210 0.39 17.05 0.44
N LEU A 211 0.22 15.74 0.22
CA LEU A 211 -1.10 15.13 -0.06
C LEU A 211 -1.91 14.89 1.21
N GLY A 212 -1.27 14.84 2.37
CA GLY A 212 -1.88 14.46 3.63
C GLY A 212 -1.78 12.95 3.90
N GLN A 213 -1.75 12.61 5.19
CA GLN A 213 -1.52 11.24 5.66
C GLN A 213 -2.54 10.22 5.12
N PHE A 214 -3.80 10.65 4.95
CA PHE A 214 -4.89 9.78 4.48
C PHE A 214 -4.78 9.41 3.01
N TYR A 215 -4.29 10.33 2.15
CA TYR A 215 -4.25 10.15 0.70
C TYR A 215 -2.88 9.73 0.18
N ASN A 216 -1.85 9.71 1.05
CA ASN A 216 -0.49 9.32 0.71
C ASN A 216 -0.43 7.94 0.01
N THR A 217 0.27 7.84 -1.11
CA THR A 217 0.42 6.61 -1.90
C THR A 217 1.87 6.41 -2.31
N TRP A 218 2.42 5.21 -2.07
CA TRP A 218 3.87 4.95 -2.10
C TRP A 218 4.18 3.47 -2.41
N ASP A 219 5.42 3.19 -2.83
CA ASP A 219 5.99 1.86 -3.14
C ASP A 219 5.11 1.00 -4.05
N GLY A 220 4.77 1.54 -5.22
CA GLY A 220 4.08 0.77 -6.26
C GLY A 220 2.58 0.57 -6.01
N ALA A 221 2.05 1.16 -4.94
CA ALA A 221 0.65 1.02 -4.56
C ALA A 221 -0.29 1.82 -5.46
N VAL A 222 -1.55 1.37 -5.51
CA VAL A 222 -2.69 2.09 -6.08
C VAL A 222 -3.71 2.37 -4.99
N LYS A 223 -4.16 3.63 -4.89
CA LYS A 223 -5.20 4.05 -3.95
C LYS A 223 -6.43 4.55 -4.70
N ILE A 224 -7.60 4.01 -4.39
CA ILE A 224 -8.89 4.56 -4.78
C ILE A 224 -9.35 5.53 -3.70
N VAL A 225 -9.74 6.73 -4.08
CA VAL A 225 -10.27 7.78 -3.20
C VAL A 225 -11.70 8.11 -3.65
N TRP A 226 -12.68 7.67 -2.86
CA TRP A 226 -14.10 7.87 -3.14
C TRP A 226 -14.51 9.34 -3.01
N PRO A 227 -15.64 9.77 -3.62
CA PRO A 227 -16.18 11.12 -3.39
C PRO A 227 -16.37 11.42 -1.90
N TYR A 228 -16.23 12.70 -1.54
CA TYR A 228 -16.40 13.17 -0.16
C TYR A 228 -17.88 13.10 0.27
N HIS A 229 -18.16 12.71 1.51
CA HIS A 229 -19.54 12.66 2.06
C HIS A 229 -20.09 14.09 2.24
N ARG A 230 -21.23 14.40 1.60
CA ARG A 230 -21.73 15.79 1.57
C ARG A 230 -22.37 16.24 2.88
N ASN A 231 -22.88 15.30 3.68
CA ASN A 231 -23.76 15.59 4.80
C ASN A 231 -23.03 15.71 6.16
N VAL A 232 -21.70 15.75 6.15
CA VAL A 232 -20.92 15.87 7.39
C VAL A 232 -20.59 17.34 7.68
N ALA A 233 -21.01 17.81 8.86
CA ALA A 233 -20.70 19.15 9.37
C ALA A 233 -19.19 19.30 9.66
N ASP A 234 -18.57 18.23 10.14
CA ASP A 234 -17.15 18.15 10.44
C ASP A 234 -16.31 17.65 9.26
N TYR A 235 -15.01 17.97 9.28
CA TYR A 235 -14.06 17.43 8.31
C TYR A 235 -13.81 15.94 8.59
N VAL A 236 -14.17 15.08 7.64
CA VAL A 236 -13.91 13.64 7.63
C VAL A 236 -13.22 13.28 6.33
N PRO A 237 -12.00 12.72 6.34
CA PRO A 237 -11.29 12.34 5.12
C PRO A 237 -12.16 11.47 4.20
N ALA A 238 -11.97 11.63 2.89
CA ALA A 238 -12.69 10.80 1.92
C ALA A 238 -12.34 9.31 2.13
N ASN A 239 -13.34 8.44 2.00
CA ASN A 239 -13.13 7.00 2.12
C ASN A 239 -12.12 6.53 1.05
N THR A 240 -11.23 5.60 1.41
CA THR A 240 -10.19 5.10 0.52
C THR A 240 -10.10 3.58 0.50
N ARG A 241 -9.67 3.03 -0.63
CA ARG A 241 -9.24 1.63 -0.75
C ARG A 241 -7.80 1.58 -1.23
N TRP A 242 -6.97 0.88 -0.48
CA TRP A 242 -5.55 0.69 -0.75
C TRP A 242 -5.29 -0.68 -1.39
N PHE A 243 -4.47 -0.69 -2.45
CA PHE A 243 -3.84 -1.87 -3.03
C PHE A 243 -2.32 -1.70 -2.90
N SER A 244 -1.72 -2.41 -1.96
CA SER A 244 -0.28 -2.42 -1.75
C SER A 244 0.46 -3.14 -2.88
N ALA A 245 1.79 -3.02 -2.92
CA ALA A 245 2.62 -3.81 -3.81
C ALA A 245 2.43 -5.32 -3.60
N GLU A 246 2.23 -5.76 -2.35
CA GLU A 246 1.95 -7.15 -2.00
C GLU A 246 0.60 -7.60 -2.57
N ASP A 247 -0.47 -6.81 -2.37
CA ASP A 247 -1.79 -7.10 -2.95
C ASP A 247 -1.70 -7.22 -4.48
N ILE A 248 -0.97 -6.31 -5.13
CA ILE A 248 -0.79 -6.33 -6.60
C ILE A 248 -0.01 -7.58 -7.04
N ALA A 249 1.02 -7.97 -6.29
CA ALA A 249 1.80 -9.17 -6.57
C ALA A 249 0.95 -10.44 -6.40
N GLU A 250 0.12 -10.51 -5.35
CA GLU A 250 -0.81 -11.63 -5.13
C GLU A 250 -1.81 -11.76 -6.28
N ILE A 251 -2.41 -10.66 -6.74
CA ILE A 251 -3.33 -10.67 -7.89
C ILE A 251 -2.63 -11.21 -9.14
N LYS A 252 -1.40 -10.76 -9.42
CA LYS A 252 -0.62 -11.25 -10.56
C LYS A 252 -0.27 -12.73 -10.42
N ASN A 253 0.11 -13.18 -9.22
CA ASN A 253 0.44 -14.59 -8.95
C ASN A 253 -0.77 -15.51 -9.11
N ALA A 254 -1.98 -15.01 -8.87
CA ALA A 254 -3.23 -15.71 -9.15
C ALA A 254 -3.59 -15.76 -10.65
N GLY A 255 -2.78 -15.15 -11.54
CA GLY A 255 -3.03 -15.06 -12.98
C GLY A 255 -4.06 -13.98 -13.36
N GLU A 256 -4.46 -13.13 -12.41
CA GLU A 256 -5.38 -12.02 -12.65
C GLU A 256 -4.63 -10.74 -13.04
N LYS A 257 -5.33 -9.84 -13.74
CA LYS A 257 -4.82 -8.49 -14.03
C LYS A 257 -5.20 -7.51 -12.91
N PRO A 258 -4.25 -6.79 -12.29
CA PRO A 258 -4.54 -5.80 -11.25
C PRO A 258 -5.61 -4.78 -11.63
N GLU A 259 -5.58 -4.31 -12.88
CA GLU A 259 -6.49 -3.30 -13.41
C GLU A 259 -7.95 -3.80 -13.39
N ARG A 260 -8.18 -5.10 -13.61
CA ARG A 260 -9.53 -5.70 -13.51
C ARG A 260 -10.01 -5.79 -12.08
N ARG A 261 -9.12 -6.09 -11.13
CA ARG A 261 -9.46 -6.14 -9.71
C ARG A 261 -9.78 -4.73 -9.17
N ILE A 262 -9.03 -3.73 -9.64
CA ILE A 262 -9.30 -2.32 -9.38
C ILE A 262 -10.66 -1.92 -9.97
N LEU A 263 -10.95 -2.28 -11.23
CA LEU A 263 -12.26 -2.04 -11.86
C LEU A 263 -13.39 -2.67 -11.05
N GLN A 264 -13.26 -3.94 -10.64
CA GLN A 264 -14.26 -4.62 -9.82
C GLN A 264 -14.59 -3.83 -8.54
N THR A 265 -13.55 -3.31 -7.88
CA THR A 265 -13.68 -2.51 -6.67
C THR A 265 -14.35 -1.17 -6.94
N LEU A 266 -14.01 -0.50 -8.05
CA LEU A 266 -14.69 0.74 -8.48
C LEU A 266 -16.17 0.49 -8.77
N THR A 267 -16.48 -0.52 -9.58
CA THR A 267 -17.85 -0.87 -9.97
C THR A 267 -18.72 -1.22 -8.77
N HIS A 268 -18.16 -1.75 -7.69
CA HIS A 268 -18.91 -2.00 -6.45
C HIS A 268 -19.51 -0.71 -5.87
N GLY A 269 -18.77 0.40 -5.91
CA GLY A 269 -19.24 1.70 -5.43
C GLY A 269 -19.99 2.54 -6.48
N THR A 270 -19.67 2.38 -7.77
CA THR A 270 -20.22 3.23 -8.84
C THR A 270 -21.43 2.64 -9.57
N ASN A 271 -21.60 1.30 -9.59
CA ASN A 271 -22.65 0.67 -10.41
C ASN A 271 -24.05 1.10 -10.02
N LEU A 272 -24.36 1.16 -8.72
CA LEU A 272 -25.71 1.49 -8.26
C LEU A 272 -26.10 2.94 -8.60
N PRO A 273 -25.27 3.97 -8.30
CA PRO A 273 -25.53 5.33 -8.74
C PRO A 273 -25.74 5.48 -10.25
N HIS A 274 -24.93 4.81 -11.09
CA HIS A 274 -25.08 4.88 -12.54
C HIS A 274 -26.30 4.12 -13.05
N MET A 275 -26.60 2.95 -12.47
CA MET A 275 -27.80 2.18 -12.82
C MET A 275 -29.08 2.97 -12.57
N ARG A 276 -29.14 3.76 -11.49
CA ARG A 276 -30.31 4.63 -11.21
C ARG A 276 -30.55 5.70 -12.27
N LYS A 277 -29.51 6.08 -13.01
CA LYS A 277 -29.54 7.06 -14.10
C LYS A 277 -29.59 6.42 -15.48
N HIS A 278 -29.68 5.09 -15.55
CA HIS A 278 -29.64 4.37 -16.82
C HIS A 278 -30.94 4.60 -17.60
N ILE A 279 -30.80 5.03 -18.84
CA ILE A 279 -31.85 5.20 -19.83
C ILE A 279 -32.19 3.81 -20.38
N THR A 280 -33.33 3.26 -19.96
CA THR A 280 -33.77 1.93 -20.38
C THR A 280 -34.56 1.98 -21.69
N PRO A 281 -34.68 0.86 -22.43
CA PRO A 281 -35.63 0.73 -23.54
C PRO A 281 -37.06 1.11 -23.16
N GLU A 282 -37.48 0.77 -21.93
CA GLU A 282 -38.78 1.13 -21.38
C GLU A 282 -38.96 2.65 -21.25
N HIS A 283 -37.93 3.36 -20.76
CA HIS A 283 -37.95 4.81 -20.64
C HIS A 283 -38.03 5.50 -22.01
N VAL A 284 -37.28 5.01 -23.00
CA VAL A 284 -37.36 5.55 -24.38
C VAL A 284 -38.73 5.29 -24.99
N ARG A 285 -39.34 4.12 -24.76
CA ARG A 285 -40.72 3.83 -25.19
C ARG A 285 -41.74 4.77 -24.55
N GLU A 286 -41.60 5.06 -23.25
CA GLU A 286 -42.47 6.00 -22.55
C GLU A 286 -42.40 7.39 -23.19
N ILE A 287 -41.20 7.89 -23.49
CA ILE A 287 -41.01 9.18 -24.17
C ILE A 287 -41.64 9.16 -25.57
N ALA A 288 -41.42 8.09 -26.35
CA ALA A 288 -41.98 7.93 -27.68
C ALA A 288 -43.52 7.92 -27.66
N LEU A 289 -44.11 7.17 -26.73
CA LEU A 289 -45.56 7.07 -26.56
C LEU A 289 -46.17 8.42 -26.16
N ARG A 290 -45.55 9.16 -25.23
CA ARG A 290 -46.01 10.50 -24.85
C ARG A 290 -46.02 11.46 -26.04
N ARG A 291 -44.94 11.50 -26.81
CA ARG A 291 -44.86 12.34 -28.02
C ARG A 291 -45.97 11.99 -29.02
N GLN A 292 -46.23 10.70 -29.24
CA GLN A 292 -47.32 10.25 -30.10
C GLN A 292 -48.69 10.71 -29.57
N LEU A 293 -48.97 10.52 -28.28
CA LEU A 293 -50.24 10.94 -27.66
C LEU A 293 -50.46 12.45 -27.76
N GLU A 294 -49.42 13.27 -27.55
CA GLU A 294 -49.48 14.72 -27.72
C GLU A 294 -49.78 15.13 -29.17
N GLU A 295 -49.25 14.39 -30.16
CA GLU A 295 -49.56 14.61 -31.58
C GLU A 295 -50.99 14.19 -31.94
N TYR A 296 -51.50 13.08 -31.37
CA TYR A 296 -52.87 12.61 -31.59
C TYR A 296 -53.92 13.49 -30.88
N GLY A 297 -53.66 13.94 -29.66
CA GLY A 297 -54.57 14.78 -28.86
C GLY A 297 -54.90 16.11 -29.55
N LYS A 298 -53.96 16.66 -30.33
CA LYS A 298 -54.21 17.87 -31.14
C LYS A 298 -55.29 17.70 -32.21
N ASN A 299 -55.68 16.47 -32.55
CA ASN A 299 -56.54 16.18 -33.71
C ASN A 299 -57.97 15.71 -33.39
N THR A 300 -58.37 15.44 -32.12
CA THR A 300 -59.75 14.94 -31.80
C THR A 300 -60.25 15.33 -30.39
N LEU A 301 -61.52 15.77 -30.26
CA LEU A 301 -62.16 16.22 -29.00
C LEU A 301 -62.46 15.09 -27.97
N GLU A 302 -62.81 13.87 -28.39
CA GLU A 302 -62.99 12.71 -27.48
C GLU A 302 -61.67 12.17 -26.93
N SER A 303 -60.57 12.38 -27.66
CA SER A 303 -59.22 12.06 -27.19
C SER A 303 -58.78 12.94 -26.04
N ASP A 304 -59.29 14.17 -25.93
CA ASP A 304 -58.91 15.13 -24.88
C ASP A 304 -59.33 14.64 -23.47
N PHE A 305 -60.49 13.99 -23.36
CA PHE A 305 -60.96 13.40 -22.10
C PHE A 305 -60.13 12.16 -21.70
N LEU A 306 -59.81 11.29 -22.67
CA LEU A 306 -58.94 10.14 -22.44
C LEU A 306 -57.50 10.56 -22.12
N LEU A 307 -56.98 11.60 -22.78
CA LEU A 307 -55.69 12.21 -22.44
C LEU A 307 -55.71 12.72 -21.00
N THR A 308 -56.74 13.48 -20.62
CA THR A 308 -56.88 14.01 -19.26
C THR A 308 -56.88 12.89 -18.21
N TYR A 309 -57.58 11.79 -18.49
CA TYR A 309 -57.61 10.64 -17.57
C TYR A 309 -56.27 9.89 -17.50
N ILE A 310 -55.60 9.69 -18.65
CA ILE A 310 -54.23 9.13 -18.71
C ILE A 310 -53.26 10.04 -17.95
N GLU A 311 -53.33 11.36 -18.15
CA GLU A 311 -52.53 12.35 -17.43
C GLU A 311 -52.76 12.29 -15.91
N GLU A 312 -53.99 12.01 -15.47
CA GLU A 312 -54.31 11.87 -14.06
C GLU A 312 -53.72 10.58 -13.46
N ILE A 313 -53.81 9.45 -14.18
CA ILE A 313 -53.14 8.20 -13.79
C ILE A 313 -51.62 8.41 -13.75
N GLU A 314 -51.05 9.05 -14.77
CA GLU A 314 -49.63 9.38 -14.81
C GLU A 314 -49.22 10.30 -13.67
N ARG A 315 -50.02 11.32 -13.32
CA ARG A 315 -49.75 12.18 -12.16
C ARG A 315 -49.74 11.38 -10.88
N ASN A 316 -50.71 10.49 -10.69
CA ASN A 316 -50.79 9.66 -9.50
C ASN A 316 -49.61 8.68 -9.41
N ALA A 317 -49.23 8.06 -10.53
CA ALA A 317 -48.04 7.21 -10.62
C ALA A 317 -46.75 8.01 -10.36
N LYS A 318 -46.61 9.21 -10.96
CA LYS A 318 -45.49 10.12 -10.73
C LYS A 318 -45.39 10.55 -9.26
N ARG A 319 -46.51 10.86 -8.60
CA ARG A 319 -46.51 11.15 -7.15
C ARG A 319 -46.06 9.94 -6.34
N ALA A 320 -46.58 8.75 -6.62
CA ALA A 320 -46.17 7.54 -5.91
C ALA A 320 -44.67 7.24 -6.10
N ILE A 321 -44.14 7.43 -7.32
CA ILE A 321 -42.72 7.32 -7.63
C ILE A 321 -41.92 8.40 -6.90
N GLN A 322 -42.42 9.64 -6.85
CA GLN A 322 -41.80 10.73 -6.12
C GLN A 322 -41.72 10.42 -4.61
N ASP A 323 -42.81 9.97 -4.00
CA ASP A 323 -42.86 9.58 -2.59
C ASP A 323 -41.87 8.44 -2.28
N LEU A 324 -41.80 7.44 -3.17
CA LEU A 324 -40.81 6.35 -3.07
C LEU A 324 -39.38 6.86 -3.24
N ASN A 325 -39.14 7.80 -4.17
CA ASN A 325 -37.82 8.42 -4.36
C ASN A 325 -37.41 9.26 -3.16
N ASP A 326 -38.34 9.98 -2.54
CA ASP A 326 -38.10 10.75 -1.33
C ASP A 326 -37.76 9.81 -0.16
N GLN A 327 -38.48 8.70 -0.02
CA GLN A 327 -38.13 7.64 0.95
C GLN A 327 -36.75 7.02 0.68
N ILE A 328 -36.42 6.74 -0.59
CA ILE A 328 -35.08 6.27 -0.98
C ILE A 328 -34.04 7.33 -0.65
N GLY A 329 -34.35 8.61 -0.83
CA GLY A 329 -33.49 9.74 -0.46
C GLY A 329 -33.16 9.72 1.02
N ILE A 330 -34.18 9.66 1.88
CA ILE A 330 -34.04 9.58 3.35
C ILE A 330 -33.22 8.36 3.74
N LEU A 331 -33.53 7.17 3.19
CA LEU A 331 -32.78 5.95 3.50
C LEU A 331 -31.32 6.01 3.02
N THR A 332 -31.07 6.70 1.90
CA THR A 332 -29.71 6.89 1.37
C THR A 332 -28.93 7.83 2.28
N GLU A 333 -29.55 8.92 2.76
CA GLU A 333 -28.95 9.83 3.75
C GLU A 333 -28.62 9.11 5.06
N GLN A 334 -29.57 8.35 5.62
CA GLN A 334 -29.32 7.54 6.82
C GLN A 334 -28.18 6.54 6.65
N LYS A 335 -28.06 5.94 5.45
CA LYS A 335 -26.95 5.03 5.15
C LYS A 335 -25.62 5.77 5.07
N GLU A 336 -25.58 6.95 4.44
CA GLU A 336 -24.39 7.79 4.35
C GLU A 336 -23.91 8.25 5.74
N ASP A 337 -24.84 8.60 6.63
CA ASP A 337 -24.52 8.94 8.03
C ASP A 337 -23.91 7.75 8.77
N LEU A 338 -24.49 6.55 8.59
CA LEU A 338 -23.99 5.33 9.21
C LEU A 338 -22.60 4.93 8.68
N ASP A 339 -22.40 5.03 7.37
CA ASP A 339 -21.11 4.77 6.72
C ASP A 339 -20.03 5.76 7.21
N THR A 340 -20.40 7.01 7.44
CA THR A 340 -19.52 8.05 8.01
C THR A 340 -19.14 7.70 9.45
N ALA A 341 -20.11 7.35 10.30
CA ALA A 341 -19.85 6.95 11.68
C ALA A 341 -18.91 5.73 11.75
N LEU A 342 -19.17 4.73 10.89
CA LEU A 342 -18.35 3.53 10.80
C LEU A 342 -16.92 3.84 10.33
N PHE A 343 -16.76 4.81 9.42
CA PHE A 343 -15.45 5.26 8.97
C PHE A 343 -14.65 5.91 10.12
N VAL A 344 -15.25 6.86 10.83
CA VAL A 344 -14.62 7.54 11.99
C VAL A 344 -14.19 6.52 13.04
N GLU A 345 -15.05 5.54 13.33
CA GLU A 345 -14.74 4.48 14.30
C GLU A 345 -13.59 3.57 13.84
N ARG A 346 -13.56 3.20 12.55
CA ARG A 346 -12.45 2.41 11.97
C ARG A 346 -11.13 3.15 12.01
N GLU A 347 -11.13 4.46 11.78
CA GLU A 347 -9.92 5.27 11.87
C GLU A 347 -9.44 5.43 13.32
N ALA A 348 -10.35 5.71 14.26
CA ALA A 348 -10.03 5.74 15.68
C ALA A 348 -9.39 4.42 16.13
N LYS A 349 -9.93 3.28 15.66
CA LYS A 349 -9.35 1.96 15.92
C LYS A 349 -7.95 1.80 15.35
N ARG A 350 -7.70 2.21 14.09
CA ARG A 350 -6.36 2.16 13.48
C ARG A 350 -5.35 3.04 14.20
N HIS A 351 -5.75 4.24 14.62
CA HIS A 351 -4.90 5.13 15.40
C HIS A 351 -4.54 4.53 16.76
N LEU A 352 -5.51 3.91 17.44
CA LEU A 352 -5.26 3.21 18.71
C LEU A 352 -4.32 2.01 18.51
N GLN A 353 -4.49 1.23 17.45
CA GLN A 353 -3.61 0.10 17.12
C GLN A 353 -2.17 0.56 16.89
N THR A 354 -1.97 1.61 16.08
CA THR A 354 -0.64 2.18 15.82
C THR A 354 0.03 2.68 17.10
N ARG A 355 -0.72 3.35 17.98
CA ARG A 355 -0.22 3.80 19.29
C ARG A 355 0.15 2.62 20.21
N LEU A 356 -0.62 1.54 20.17
CA LEU A 356 -0.34 0.32 20.93
C LEU A 356 0.98 -0.32 20.47
N GLU A 357 1.17 -0.47 19.15
CA GLU A 357 2.39 -1.03 18.56
C GLU A 357 3.62 -0.19 18.92
N GLN A 358 3.53 1.14 18.81
CA GLN A 358 4.60 2.05 19.22
C GLN A 358 4.92 1.95 20.72
N ALA A 359 3.91 1.80 21.57
CA ALA A 359 4.09 1.61 23.00
C ALA A 359 4.72 0.25 23.33
N GLN A 360 4.34 -0.82 22.62
CA GLN A 360 4.91 -2.15 22.77
C GLN A 360 6.39 -2.19 22.33
N LEU A 361 6.73 -1.59 21.18
CA LEU A 361 8.12 -1.46 20.72
C LEU A 361 8.98 -0.68 21.72
N SER A 362 8.45 0.42 22.26
CA SER A 362 9.13 1.23 23.28
C SER A 362 9.33 0.47 24.60
N ARG A 363 8.37 -0.39 24.97
CA ARG A 363 8.45 -1.24 26.16
C ARG A 363 9.48 -2.35 26.00
N ASN A 364 9.50 -3.04 24.86
CA ASN A 364 10.47 -4.10 24.58
C ASN A 364 11.91 -3.55 24.54
N ARG A 365 12.12 -2.38 23.91
CA ARG A 365 13.44 -1.71 23.88
C ARG A 365 13.94 -1.27 25.27
N ARG A 366 13.03 -0.92 26.19
CA ARG A 366 13.34 -0.62 27.59
C ARG A 366 13.62 -1.87 28.45
N LEU A 367 13.07 -3.03 28.06
CA LEU A 367 13.32 -4.29 28.75
C LEU A 367 14.68 -4.86 28.35
N ASP A 368 15.00 -4.89 27.05
CA ASP A 368 16.33 -5.28 26.54
C ASP A 368 17.47 -4.47 27.18
N THR A 369 17.31 -3.15 27.29
CA THR A 369 18.34 -2.28 27.89
C THR A 369 18.47 -2.46 29.40
N LYS A 370 17.41 -2.88 30.10
CA LYS A 370 17.49 -3.16 31.55
C LYS A 370 18.16 -4.50 31.85
N GLU A 371 17.89 -5.52 31.04
CA GLU A 371 18.51 -6.85 31.19
C GLU A 371 19.99 -6.82 30.80
N ALA A 372 20.37 -6.13 29.73
CA ALA A 372 21.77 -5.98 29.31
C ALA A 372 22.66 -5.20 30.31
N LEU A 373 22.08 -4.27 31.10
CA LEU A 373 22.84 -3.43 32.05
C LEU A 373 22.86 -3.98 33.50
N ALA A 374 22.16 -5.08 33.78
CA ALA A 374 22.13 -5.68 35.11
C ALA A 374 23.53 -6.14 35.62
N PRO A 375 24.38 -6.80 34.80
CA PRO A 375 25.72 -7.21 35.21
C PRO A 375 26.63 -6.02 35.49
N LEU A 376 26.57 -4.99 34.63
CA LEU A 376 27.36 -3.77 34.76
C LEU A 376 26.99 -2.96 36.02
N ARG A 377 25.70 -2.87 36.35
CA ARG A 377 25.25 -2.22 37.60
C ARG A 377 25.74 -2.96 38.84
N ALA A 378 25.72 -4.29 38.83
CA ALA A 378 26.24 -5.09 39.94
C ALA A 378 27.76 -4.90 40.12
N ALA A 379 28.52 -4.91 39.02
CA ALA A 379 29.97 -4.72 39.07
C ALA A 379 30.37 -3.29 39.49
N LEU A 380 29.66 -2.26 39.00
CA LEU A 380 29.88 -0.86 39.42
C LEU A 380 29.53 -0.64 40.90
N SER A 381 28.48 -1.30 41.41
CA SER A 381 28.13 -1.24 42.83
C SER A 381 29.20 -1.88 43.73
N LYS A 382 29.84 -2.98 43.29
CA LYS A 382 30.96 -3.59 44.01
C LYS A 382 32.22 -2.72 43.97
N ALA A 383 32.49 -2.10 42.83
CA ALA A 383 33.59 -1.15 42.68
C ALA A 383 33.45 0.04 43.63
N TRP A 384 32.21 0.55 43.79
CA TRP A 384 31.91 1.61 44.73
C TRP A 384 32.15 1.20 46.19
N ASN A 385 31.89 -0.07 46.53
CA ASN A 385 32.04 -0.62 47.89
C ASN A 385 33.43 -1.21 48.18
N ARG A 386 34.40 -1.11 47.24
CA ARG A 386 35.77 -1.65 47.35
C ARG A 386 35.88 -3.18 47.55
N ASP A 387 34.88 -3.92 47.08
CA ASP A 387 34.85 -5.40 47.09
C ASP A 387 35.01 -5.97 45.66
N LEU A 388 35.99 -5.45 44.91
CA LEU A 388 36.25 -5.88 43.53
C LEU A 388 37.02 -7.21 43.48
N LEU A 389 36.51 -8.17 42.72
CA LEU A 389 37.26 -9.36 42.30
C LEU A 389 37.79 -9.19 40.87
N LEU A 390 38.82 -9.97 40.51
CA LEU A 390 39.36 -9.95 39.13
C LEU A 390 38.31 -10.30 38.06
N THR A 391 37.32 -11.12 38.40
CA THR A 391 36.20 -11.43 37.50
C THR A 391 35.31 -10.22 37.28
N ASP A 392 35.02 -9.44 38.33
CA ASP A 392 34.23 -8.22 38.23
C ASP A 392 34.96 -7.18 37.35
N VAL A 393 36.31 -7.12 37.43
CA VAL A 393 37.13 -6.26 36.58
C VAL A 393 37.02 -6.65 35.09
N LEU A 394 37.09 -7.94 34.78
CA LEU A 394 36.94 -8.43 33.40
C LEU A 394 35.53 -8.14 32.86
N ASP A 395 34.50 -8.31 33.69
CA ASP A 395 33.12 -7.99 33.32
C ASP A 395 32.96 -6.49 33.03
N ILE A 396 33.55 -5.61 33.84
CA ILE A 396 33.54 -4.15 33.60
C ILE A 396 34.18 -3.82 32.25
N ILE A 397 35.38 -4.35 31.99
CA ILE A 397 36.13 -4.04 30.76
C ILE A 397 35.44 -4.59 29.52
N SER A 398 34.95 -5.83 29.57
CA SER A 398 34.25 -6.48 28.45
C SER A 398 32.95 -5.75 28.09
N ASN A 399 32.20 -5.27 29.10
CA ASN A 399 30.94 -4.56 28.87
C ASN A 399 31.10 -3.10 28.48
N LEU A 400 32.12 -2.40 28.99
CA LEU A 400 32.35 -0.98 28.65
C LEU A 400 33.08 -0.79 27.32
N PHE A 401 33.91 -1.76 26.93
CA PHE A 401 34.74 -1.67 25.73
C PHE A 401 34.63 -2.90 24.80
N PRO A 402 33.40 -3.35 24.44
CA PRO A 402 33.20 -4.56 23.64
C PRO A 402 33.84 -4.45 22.25
N ASP A 403 33.92 -3.22 21.70
CA ASP A 403 34.52 -2.95 20.39
C ASP A 403 36.04 -2.81 20.43
N ARG A 404 36.67 -2.87 21.61
CA ARG A 404 38.12 -2.61 21.80
C ARG A 404 38.87 -3.76 22.44
N VAL A 405 38.24 -4.46 23.39
CA VAL A 405 38.87 -5.55 24.15
C VAL A 405 37.98 -6.79 24.12
N VAL A 406 38.55 -7.92 23.71
CA VAL A 406 37.89 -9.22 23.78
C VAL A 406 38.53 -10.05 24.88
N VAL A 407 37.74 -10.39 25.90
CA VAL A 407 38.17 -11.24 27.00
C VAL A 407 37.85 -12.71 26.67
N LEU A 408 38.87 -13.56 26.62
CA LEU A 408 38.68 -15.00 26.36
C LEU A 408 38.19 -15.75 27.60
N ASP A 409 37.50 -16.87 27.41
CA ASP A 409 37.06 -17.76 28.49
C ASP A 409 38.23 -18.21 29.38
N SER A 410 39.42 -18.38 28.80
CA SER A 410 40.65 -18.70 29.52
C SER A 410 41.07 -17.61 30.51
N ALA A 411 40.87 -16.33 30.16
CA ALA A 411 41.14 -15.20 31.04
C ALA A 411 40.13 -15.13 32.20
N CYS A 412 38.85 -15.37 31.91
CA CYS A 412 37.81 -15.48 32.93
C CYS A 412 38.10 -16.64 33.90
N LYS A 413 38.54 -17.79 33.39
CA LYS A 413 38.93 -18.95 34.21
C LYS A 413 40.13 -18.63 35.11
N SER A 414 41.20 -18.05 34.56
CA SER A 414 42.38 -17.68 35.35
C SER A 414 42.09 -16.65 36.44
N ALA A 415 41.13 -15.75 36.19
CA ALA A 415 40.70 -14.74 37.15
C ALA A 415 39.94 -15.38 38.32
N ARG A 416 39.06 -16.35 38.04
CA ARG A 416 38.38 -17.16 39.07
C ARG A 416 39.36 -17.96 39.92
N ASP A 417 40.40 -18.52 39.32
CA ASP A 417 41.41 -19.31 40.06
C ASP A 417 42.34 -18.46 40.95
N ALA A 418 42.27 -17.13 40.83
CA ALA A 418 43.09 -16.14 41.52
C ALA A 418 42.31 -15.37 42.62
N VAL A 419 41.38 -16.03 43.31
CA VAL A 419 40.53 -15.43 44.38
C VAL A 419 41.34 -14.73 45.48
N GLN A 420 42.56 -15.19 45.77
CA GLN A 420 43.41 -14.66 46.85
C GLN A 420 44.12 -13.35 46.51
N PHE A 421 43.99 -12.83 45.28
CA PHE A 421 44.64 -11.60 44.85
C PHE A 421 43.86 -10.35 45.31
N GLY A 422 44.47 -9.56 46.19
CA GLY A 422 43.79 -8.45 46.87
C GLY A 422 43.84 -7.07 46.20
N GLN A 423 44.46 -6.92 45.02
CA GLN A 423 44.68 -5.61 44.37
C GLN A 423 43.89 -5.46 43.06
N ALA A 424 42.62 -5.87 43.05
CA ALA A 424 41.78 -5.82 41.85
C ALA A 424 41.57 -4.38 41.30
N GLU A 425 41.58 -3.37 42.17
CA GLU A 425 41.48 -1.95 41.75
C GLU A 425 42.67 -1.51 40.87
N GLU A 426 43.89 -1.91 41.23
CA GLU A 426 45.10 -1.62 40.44
C GLU A 426 45.06 -2.35 39.09
N VAL A 427 44.51 -3.57 39.07
CA VAL A 427 44.29 -4.32 37.82
C VAL A 427 43.26 -3.62 36.93
N LEU A 428 42.17 -3.09 37.49
CA LEU A 428 41.19 -2.32 36.74
C LEU A 428 41.83 -1.09 36.11
N GLN A 429 42.68 -0.35 36.82
CA GLN A 429 43.38 0.80 36.26
C GLN A 429 44.30 0.42 35.09
N LEU A 430 45.01 -0.70 35.19
CA LEU A 430 45.88 -1.18 34.12
C LEU A 430 45.06 -1.65 32.90
N LEU A 431 43.98 -2.40 33.11
CA LEU A 431 43.12 -2.85 32.01
C LEU A 431 42.29 -1.71 31.40
N TRP A 432 41.96 -0.68 32.17
CA TRP A 432 41.34 0.54 31.67
C TRP A 432 42.28 1.25 30.69
N LYS A 433 43.54 1.51 31.09
CA LYS A 433 44.57 2.07 30.22
C LYS A 433 44.85 1.19 28.99
N LEU A 434 44.72 -0.12 29.12
CA LEU A 434 44.79 -1.07 28.01
C LEU A 434 43.67 -0.82 26.99
N ALA A 435 42.43 -0.66 27.46
CA ALA A 435 41.25 -0.44 26.63
C ALA A 435 41.12 0.98 26.07
N THR A 436 41.75 1.97 26.70
CA THR A 436 41.75 3.38 26.25
C THR A 436 43.06 3.74 25.54
N ASP A 437 44.05 4.18 26.30
CA ASP A 437 45.21 4.92 25.81
C ASP A 437 46.09 4.03 24.93
N TYR A 438 46.26 2.76 25.33
CA TYR A 438 47.08 1.82 24.58
C TYR A 438 46.38 1.30 23.32
N TRP A 439 45.06 1.05 23.38
CA TRP A 439 44.27 0.71 22.20
C TRP A 439 44.31 1.83 21.16
N GLU A 440 44.18 3.09 21.59
CA GLU A 440 44.25 4.25 20.70
C GLU A 440 45.63 4.40 20.04
N ALA A 441 46.71 4.17 20.80
CA ALA A 441 48.07 4.14 20.27
C ALA A 441 48.25 3.04 19.20
N LEU A 442 47.76 1.82 19.45
CA LEU A 442 47.84 0.71 18.48
C LEU A 442 46.98 0.97 17.24
N ASN A 443 45.76 1.47 17.42
CA ASN A 443 44.84 1.75 16.32
C ASN A 443 45.32 2.92 15.44
N SER A 444 46.09 3.86 15.99
CA SER A 444 46.76 4.94 15.24
C SER A 444 48.09 4.51 14.58
N GLY A 445 48.45 3.22 14.67
CA GLY A 445 49.64 2.66 14.01
C GLY A 445 50.95 2.89 14.76
N GLN A 446 50.89 3.31 16.04
CA GLN A 446 52.09 3.44 16.87
C GLN A 446 52.51 2.05 17.38
N GLY A 447 53.81 1.74 17.30
CA GLY A 447 54.36 0.45 17.74
C GLY A 447 54.49 0.31 19.26
N ASP A 448 54.93 -0.87 19.71
CA ASP A 448 55.05 -1.26 21.14
C ASP A 448 55.91 -0.35 22.03
N ASN A 449 56.70 0.57 21.46
CA ASN A 449 57.49 1.53 22.23
C ASN A 449 56.61 2.47 23.09
N VAL A 450 55.35 2.67 22.71
CA VAL A 450 54.39 3.50 23.46
C VAL A 450 53.89 2.79 24.73
N ALA A 451 53.90 1.45 24.76
CA ALA A 451 53.45 0.66 25.90
C ALA A 451 54.24 0.97 27.18
N ARG A 452 55.56 1.21 27.08
CA ARG A 452 56.39 1.59 28.23
C ARG A 452 56.06 2.99 28.76
N ALA A 453 55.63 3.91 27.90
CA ALA A 453 55.21 5.24 28.33
C ALA A 453 53.87 5.19 29.08
N ILE A 454 52.94 4.31 28.65
CA ILE A 454 51.60 4.20 29.23
C ILE A 454 51.58 3.39 30.54
N PHE A 455 52.30 2.26 30.58
CA PHE A 455 52.25 1.30 31.69
C PHE A 455 53.49 1.30 32.59
N GLY A 456 54.58 1.97 32.18
CA GLY A 456 55.82 2.01 32.95
C GLY A 456 56.42 0.61 33.19
N SER A 457 56.80 0.34 34.44
CA SER A 457 57.39 -0.95 34.86
C SER A 457 56.40 -2.11 34.87
N SER A 458 55.09 -1.84 34.76
CA SER A 458 54.02 -2.85 34.78
C SER A 458 53.82 -3.55 33.44
N TYR A 459 54.54 -3.16 32.37
CA TYR A 459 54.47 -3.82 31.06
C TYR A 459 55.74 -4.60 30.72
N ALA A 460 55.56 -5.78 30.14
CA ALA A 460 56.62 -6.59 29.57
C ALA A 460 56.30 -6.92 28.10
N ALA A 461 57.14 -6.43 27.19
CA ALA A 461 56.97 -6.62 25.74
C ALA A 461 57.23 -8.08 25.29
N LYS A 462 58.03 -8.83 26.05
CA LYS A 462 58.41 -10.22 25.75
C LYS A 462 58.60 -10.99 27.06
N GLU A 463 58.40 -12.30 26.97
CA GLU A 463 58.79 -13.27 28.02
C GLU A 463 60.29 -13.56 28.01
N SER A 464 60.80 -14.18 29.08
CA SER A 464 62.22 -14.53 29.22
C SER A 464 62.71 -15.47 28.12
N ASP A 465 64.01 -15.42 27.80
CA ASP A 465 64.60 -16.26 26.75
C ASP A 465 64.46 -17.77 27.04
N THR A 466 64.46 -18.16 28.32
CA THR A 466 64.17 -19.54 28.76
C THR A 466 62.79 -20.02 28.33
N VAL A 467 61.77 -19.17 28.46
CA VAL A 467 60.38 -19.48 28.06
C VAL A 467 60.26 -19.54 26.54
N ARG A 468 60.91 -18.62 25.82
CA ARG A 468 60.84 -18.53 24.36
C ARG A 468 61.53 -19.70 23.66
N ASN A 469 62.58 -20.26 24.27
CA ASN A 469 63.35 -21.36 23.69
C ASN A 469 62.79 -22.76 24.06
N THR A 470 61.73 -22.83 24.86
CA THR A 470 61.13 -24.10 25.31
C THR A 470 59.70 -24.23 24.77
N SER A 471 59.47 -25.13 23.81
CA SER A 471 58.16 -25.30 23.13
C SER A 471 56.99 -25.51 24.10
N ARG A 472 57.21 -26.27 25.19
CA ARG A 472 56.21 -26.50 26.24
C ARG A 472 55.80 -25.21 26.97
N LEU A 473 56.74 -24.30 27.21
CA LEU A 473 56.47 -23.05 27.93
C LEU A 473 55.77 -22.01 27.05
N VAL A 474 56.02 -22.03 25.73
CA VAL A 474 55.29 -21.23 24.74
C VAL A 474 53.84 -21.69 24.61
N GLN A 475 53.57 -23.00 24.73
CA GLN A 475 52.21 -23.53 24.66
C GLN A 475 51.30 -22.96 25.76
N TYR A 476 51.81 -22.74 26.99
CA TYR A 476 51.05 -22.10 28.07
C TYR A 476 50.64 -20.65 27.77
N ARG A 477 51.31 -19.98 26.82
CA ARG A 477 51.01 -18.61 26.37
C ARG A 477 50.32 -18.57 25.01
N THR A 478 49.85 -19.72 24.53
CA THR A 478 49.09 -19.83 23.28
C THR A 478 47.61 -19.99 23.63
N PHE A 479 46.80 -19.06 23.17
CA PHE A 479 45.36 -19.01 23.43
C PHE A 479 44.58 -19.07 22.12
N THR A 480 43.34 -19.55 22.15
CA THR A 480 42.52 -19.67 20.94
C THR A 480 41.56 -18.50 20.83
N TYR A 481 41.61 -17.78 19.71
CA TYR A 481 40.66 -16.73 19.34
C TYR A 481 40.15 -17.00 17.92
N GLN A 482 38.83 -17.01 17.72
CA GLN A 482 38.19 -17.36 16.43
C GLN A 482 38.73 -18.67 15.81
N SER A 483 38.95 -19.69 16.63
CA SER A 483 39.53 -20.99 16.22
C SER A 483 40.98 -20.94 15.71
N GLN A 484 41.69 -19.83 15.92
CA GLN A 484 43.11 -19.68 15.58
C GLN A 484 43.97 -19.58 16.85
N PRO A 485 45.12 -20.27 16.91
CA PRO A 485 46.05 -20.12 18.02
C PRO A 485 46.82 -18.80 17.93
N ILE A 486 46.80 -18.01 19.00
CA ILE A 486 47.51 -16.74 19.15
C ILE A 486 48.49 -16.85 20.31
N VAL A 487 49.78 -16.60 20.02
CA VAL A 487 50.84 -16.58 21.04
C VAL A 487 50.89 -15.19 21.68
N MET A 488 50.64 -15.11 22.98
CA MET A 488 50.58 -13.87 23.76
C MET A 488 51.79 -13.75 24.70
N LEU A 489 52.91 -13.25 24.16
CA LEU A 489 54.14 -13.03 24.95
C LEU A 489 54.11 -11.72 25.74
N SER A 490 53.39 -10.72 25.22
CA SER A 490 53.20 -9.44 25.88
C SER A 490 52.28 -9.60 27.08
N HIS A 491 52.68 -9.00 28.21
CA HIS A 491 51.87 -9.09 29.42
C HIS A 491 52.02 -7.90 30.34
N LEU A 492 50.96 -7.62 31.09
CA LEU A 492 50.97 -6.72 32.23
C LEU A 492 51.33 -7.49 33.50
N LYS A 493 51.97 -6.82 34.45
CA LYS A 493 52.45 -7.39 35.70
C LYS A 493 52.20 -6.48 36.90
N LEU A 494 51.79 -7.10 38.01
CA LEU A 494 51.77 -6.51 39.35
C LEU A 494 52.43 -7.48 40.34
N GLY A 495 53.07 -6.93 41.37
CA GLY A 495 53.70 -7.67 42.48
C GLY A 495 55.08 -8.29 42.22
N VAL A 496 55.67 -8.76 43.32
CA VAL A 496 57.01 -9.39 43.38
C VAL A 496 56.86 -10.90 43.56
N LYS A 497 57.78 -11.66 42.92
CA LYS A 497 57.68 -13.07 42.51
C LYS A 497 57.26 -14.10 43.57
N ASP A 498 57.38 -13.81 44.86
CA ASP A 498 57.36 -14.84 45.92
C ASP A 498 56.01 -15.03 46.63
N SER A 499 54.96 -14.28 46.27
CA SER A 499 53.62 -14.44 46.85
C SER A 499 52.52 -14.55 45.79
N VAL A 500 51.78 -15.66 45.81
CA VAL A 500 50.61 -15.91 44.93
C VAL A 500 49.46 -14.94 45.21
N ALA A 501 49.35 -14.42 46.44
CA ALA A 501 48.35 -13.43 46.84
C ALA A 501 48.67 -12.01 46.35
N GLN A 502 49.91 -11.75 45.91
CA GLN A 502 50.37 -10.43 45.46
C GLN A 502 50.86 -10.41 44.01
N THR A 503 51.00 -11.56 43.35
CA THR A 503 51.50 -11.63 41.96
C THR A 503 50.36 -11.80 40.97
N TRP A 504 50.24 -10.85 40.04
CA TRP A 504 49.27 -10.91 38.95
C TRP A 504 49.94 -10.69 37.59
N ARG A 505 49.46 -11.40 36.58
CA ARG A 505 49.88 -11.29 35.18
C ARG A 505 48.64 -11.29 34.28
N ALA A 506 48.65 -10.43 33.26
CA ALA A 506 47.66 -10.47 32.18
C ALA A 506 48.33 -10.59 30.82
N HIS A 507 48.08 -11.69 30.11
CA HIS A 507 48.63 -11.93 28.77
C HIS A 507 47.63 -11.50 27.70
N PHE A 508 48.11 -10.72 26.73
CA PHE A 508 47.26 -10.18 25.67
C PHE A 508 48.02 -10.07 24.35
N ALA A 509 47.27 -9.91 23.25
CA ALA A 509 47.80 -9.61 21.93
C ALA A 509 46.89 -8.66 21.16
N TRP A 510 47.49 -7.84 20.30
CA TRP A 510 46.77 -7.00 19.34
C TRP A 510 46.35 -7.83 18.12
N HIS A 511 45.06 -7.83 17.80
CA HIS A 511 44.52 -8.47 16.60
C HIS A 511 44.23 -7.40 15.53
N ALA A 512 45.20 -7.18 14.64
CA ALA A 512 45.17 -6.06 13.68
C ALA A 512 43.97 -6.07 12.71
N LYS A 513 43.46 -7.26 12.34
CA LYS A 513 42.34 -7.40 11.41
C LYS A 513 41.02 -6.90 12.02
N ASP A 514 40.78 -7.26 13.27
CA ASP A 514 39.55 -6.91 13.99
C ASP A 514 39.71 -5.63 14.82
N ARG A 515 40.94 -5.09 14.88
CA ARG A 515 41.31 -3.90 15.64
C ARG A 515 40.93 -3.99 17.13
N VAL A 516 41.13 -5.16 17.72
CA VAL A 516 40.85 -5.43 19.14
C VAL A 516 42.08 -5.95 19.86
N ILE A 517 42.15 -5.71 21.17
CA ILE A 517 43.09 -6.37 22.07
C ILE A 517 42.43 -7.64 22.61
N VAL A 518 43.05 -8.79 22.37
CA VAL A 518 42.56 -10.08 22.87
C VAL A 518 43.29 -10.42 24.16
N LEU A 519 42.54 -10.62 25.24
CA LEU A 519 43.06 -10.96 26.56
C LEU A 519 42.89 -12.47 26.82
N GLY A 520 44.00 -13.19 26.88
CA GLY A 520 44.00 -14.66 27.03
C GLY A 520 44.19 -15.17 28.45
N HIS A 521 44.81 -14.38 29.33
CA HIS A 521 45.04 -14.73 30.73
C HIS A 521 44.96 -13.48 31.61
N CYS A 522 44.41 -13.61 32.81
CA CYS A 522 44.31 -12.58 33.83
C CYS A 522 44.32 -13.25 35.21
N GLY A 523 45.48 -13.42 35.82
CA GLY A 523 45.60 -14.18 37.07
C GLY A 523 47.04 -14.49 37.48
N LYS A 524 47.26 -15.65 38.09
CA LYS A 524 48.57 -16.09 38.61
C LYS A 524 49.63 -16.16 37.52
N HIS A 525 50.89 -16.12 37.91
CA HIS A 525 52.01 -16.27 36.96
C HIS A 525 51.96 -17.64 36.25
N LEU A 526 52.09 -17.66 34.93
CA LEU A 526 52.19 -18.90 34.14
C LEU A 526 53.54 -19.61 34.38
N PRO A 527 53.66 -20.94 34.23
CA PRO A 527 54.90 -21.68 34.49
C PRO A 527 56.11 -21.13 33.74
N LEU A 528 57.28 -21.15 34.39
CA LEU A 528 58.57 -20.63 33.88
C LEU A 528 59.67 -21.71 33.75
N SER A 529 59.45 -22.92 34.27
CA SER A 529 60.38 -24.06 34.27
C SER A 529 59.61 -25.38 34.30
#